data_AF-A0A8H7QXR8-F1
#
_entry.id   AF-A0A8H7QXR8-F1
#
_cell.length_a   1.000
_cell.length_b   1.000
_cell.length_c   1.000
_cell.angle_alpha   90.00
_cell.angle_beta   90.00
_cell.angle_gamma   90.00
#
_symmetry.space_group_name_H-M   'P 1'
#
loop_
_entity.id
_entity.type
_entity.pdbx_description
1 polymer ?
#
loop_
_entity_poly.entity_id
_entity_poly.type
_entity_poly.pdbx_seq_one_letter_code
_entity_poly.pdbx_strand_id
1 'polypeptide(L)'
;MASTMLLLKLQSLEVDRRIKEHEAILNSLVQKLPKGSPRKETTQKRSGTSTSIPPLTSGPLSAGSVGWTKDITTFTRLWEEYSVGYNGNPSIQSLYASVPRWVPNEKRSFHYNRMRAIKLINNCARAHRISKENAAARLDIRRQKLNMSVAKAGKYPDKFAPYNKP
;
A
#
# COMPACT_ATOMS: atom_id res chain seq x y z
N MET A 1 45.48 -10.53 5.73
CA MET A 1 44.02 -10.64 5.95
C MET A 1 43.33 -9.30 6.29
N ALA A 2 44.04 -8.18 6.51
CA ALA A 2 43.40 -6.91 6.91
C ALA A 2 42.73 -6.11 5.75
N SER A 3 43.10 -6.37 4.50
CA SER A 3 42.69 -5.56 3.33
C SER A 3 41.21 -5.72 2.95
N THR A 4 40.64 -6.91 3.13
CA THR A 4 39.24 -7.23 2.78
C THR A 4 38.23 -6.61 3.76
N MET A 5 38.60 -6.49 5.04
CA MET A 5 37.77 -5.89 6.09
C MET A 5 37.59 -4.39 5.89
N LEU A 6 38.63 -3.68 5.42
CA LEU A 6 38.57 -2.26 5.09
C LEU A 6 37.69 -1.99 3.87
N LEU A 7 37.76 -2.84 2.84
CA LEU A 7 36.97 -2.69 1.63
C LEU A 7 35.47 -2.87 1.89
N LEU A 8 35.09 -3.86 2.71
CA LEU A 8 33.70 -4.08 3.12
C LEU A 8 33.16 -2.91 3.96
N LYS A 9 34.00 -2.33 4.82
CA LYS A 9 33.60 -1.18 5.65
C LYS A 9 33.37 0.08 4.81
N LEU A 10 34.22 0.32 3.81
CA LEU A 10 34.04 1.40 2.83
C LEU A 10 32.77 1.22 2.00
N GLN A 11 32.46 0.00 1.55
CA GLN A 11 31.22 -0.27 0.82
C GLN A 11 29.97 -0.07 1.70
N SER A 12 30.01 -0.48 2.97
CA SER A 12 28.91 -0.25 3.92
C SER A 12 28.65 1.24 4.13
N LEU A 13 29.72 2.03 4.32
CA LEU A 13 29.61 3.47 4.54
C LEU A 13 29.05 4.20 3.31
N GLU A 14 29.43 3.77 2.10
CA GLU A 14 28.88 4.35 0.87
C GLU A 14 27.39 4.01 0.67
N VAL A 15 26.96 2.81 1.08
CA VAL A 15 25.53 2.45 1.09
C VAL A 15 24.75 3.32 2.08
N ASP A 16 25.27 3.51 3.29
CA ASP A 16 24.63 4.33 4.32
C ASP A 16 24.53 5.80 3.90
N ARG A 17 25.56 6.31 3.21
CA ARG A 17 25.57 7.66 2.63
C ARG A 17 24.46 7.84 1.60
N ARG A 18 24.31 6.88 0.69
CA ARG A 18 23.27 6.91 -0.36
C ARG A 18 21.85 6.77 0.22
N ILE A 19 21.68 6.03 1.31
CA ILE A 19 20.40 5.92 2.01
C ILE A 19 20.01 7.28 2.60
N LYS A 20 20.93 7.95 3.30
CA LYS A 20 20.68 9.29 3.87
C LYS A 20 20.34 10.34 2.82
N GLU A 21 21.03 10.32 1.67
CA GLU A 21 20.70 11.22 0.56
C GLU A 21 19.29 10.99 0.01
N HIS A 22 18.89 9.73 -0.14
CA HIS A 22 17.54 9.38 -0.59
C HIS A 22 16.47 9.80 0.42
N GLU A 23 16.72 9.65 1.72
CA GLU A 23 15.83 10.12 2.78
C GLU A 23 15.67 11.65 2.78
N ALA A 24 16.77 12.39 2.54
CA ALA A 24 16.73 13.84 2.43
C ALA A 24 15.89 14.31 1.22
N ILE A 25 16.00 13.62 0.08
CA ILE A 25 15.19 13.91 -1.12
C ILE A 25 13.71 13.65 -0.84
N LEU A 26 13.38 12.55 -0.16
CA LEU A 26 12.00 12.23 0.19
C LEU A 26 11.41 13.26 1.16
N ASN A 27 12.16 13.68 2.18
CA ASN A 27 11.72 14.70 3.14
C ASN A 27 11.52 16.07 2.47
N SER A 28 12.37 16.43 1.51
CA SER A 28 12.22 17.66 0.70
C SER A 28 10.95 17.64 -0.16
N LEU A 29 10.60 16.48 -0.74
CA LEU A 29 9.40 16.32 -1.56
C LEU A 29 8.12 16.39 -0.72
N VAL A 30 8.13 15.86 0.52
CA VAL A 30 6.99 15.95 1.44
C VAL A 30 6.71 17.39 1.86
N GLN A 31 7.74 18.23 2.02
CA GLN A 31 7.55 19.65 2.34
C GLN A 31 7.09 20.52 1.15
N LYS A 32 7.17 20.02 -0.08
CA LYS A 32 6.73 20.74 -1.29
C LYS A 32 5.27 20.49 -1.68
N LEU A 33 4.51 19.74 -0.89
CA LEU A 33 3.06 19.59 -1.07
C LEU A 33 2.35 20.88 -0.63
N PRO A 34 1.50 21.50 -1.48
CA PRO A 34 0.80 22.73 -1.13
C PRO A 34 -0.15 22.49 0.05
N LYS A 35 0.04 23.25 1.13
CA LYS A 35 -0.92 23.38 2.24
C LYS A 35 -2.19 24.04 1.69
N GLY A 36 -3.33 23.49 2.07
CA GLY A 36 -4.62 23.66 1.42
C GLY A 36 -5.12 25.10 1.23
N SER A 37 -6.01 25.25 0.24
CA SER A 37 -6.92 26.39 0.13
C SER A 37 -8.20 26.14 0.93
N PRO A 38 -8.72 27.14 1.67
CA PRO A 38 -9.98 27.05 2.38
C PRO A 38 -11.15 27.18 1.40
N ARG A 39 -12.03 26.18 1.34
CA ARG A 39 -13.27 26.26 0.58
C ARG A 39 -14.37 26.85 1.46
N LYS A 40 -14.87 28.01 1.03
CA LYS A 40 -15.85 28.90 1.67
C LYS A 40 -17.13 28.16 2.12
N GLU A 41 -17.52 28.47 3.36
CA GLU A 41 -18.89 28.32 3.87
C GLU A 41 -19.87 29.17 3.05
N THR A 42 -21.04 28.60 2.77
CA THR A 42 -22.29 29.36 2.59
C THR A 42 -23.37 28.68 3.43
N THR A 43 -23.82 29.40 4.44
CA THR A 43 -24.81 29.06 5.47
C THR A 43 -26.21 28.82 4.91
N GLN A 44 -26.93 27.79 5.35
CA GLN A 44 -28.36 27.96 5.67
C GLN A 44 -28.96 26.94 6.67
N LYS A 45 -29.46 27.51 7.78
CA LYS A 45 -30.55 27.15 8.69
C LYS A 45 -30.41 26.02 9.73
N ARG A 46 -30.41 26.50 10.99
CA ARG A 46 -30.75 25.83 12.26
C ARG A 46 -32.08 25.09 12.18
N SER A 47 -32.15 23.93 12.84
CA SER A 47 -33.24 23.51 13.74
C SER A 47 -32.74 22.32 14.56
N GLY A 48 -32.79 22.43 15.88
CA GLY A 48 -32.19 21.47 16.81
C GLY A 48 -33.02 20.20 16.98
N THR A 49 -32.34 19.09 17.22
CA THR A 49 -32.81 17.98 18.07
C THR A 49 -31.59 17.16 18.48
N SER A 50 -31.47 16.85 19.77
CA SER A 50 -30.47 15.92 20.29
C SER A 50 -30.58 14.57 19.57
N THR A 51 -29.56 14.17 18.82
CA THR A 51 -29.52 12.85 18.20
C THR A 51 -28.28 12.11 18.68
N SER A 52 -28.55 11.05 19.43
CA SER A 52 -27.60 10.06 19.92
C SER A 52 -26.60 9.64 18.85
N ILE A 53 -25.34 9.53 19.26
CA ILE A 53 -24.32 8.73 18.57
C ILE A 53 -24.93 7.33 18.36
N PRO A 54 -25.18 6.87 17.11
CA PRO A 54 -25.58 5.48 16.94
C PRO A 54 -24.36 4.61 17.28
N PRO A 55 -24.54 3.48 17.98
CA PRO A 55 -23.44 2.61 18.34
C PRO A 55 -22.78 2.07 17.06
N LEU A 56 -21.48 1.79 17.15
CA LEU A 56 -20.76 0.91 16.22
C LEU A 56 -21.49 -0.43 16.13
N THR A 57 -22.47 -0.54 15.22
CA THR A 57 -23.17 -1.79 15.00
C THR A 57 -22.25 -2.70 14.21
N SER A 58 -21.62 -3.64 14.92
CA SER A 58 -21.14 -4.91 14.38
C SER A 58 -22.34 -5.71 13.85
N GLY A 59 -22.87 -5.29 12.70
CA GLY A 59 -23.84 -6.08 11.94
C GLY A 59 -23.12 -7.24 11.23
N PRO A 60 -23.79 -8.36 10.97
CA PRO A 60 -23.22 -9.41 10.13
C PRO A 60 -22.89 -8.78 8.78
N LEU A 61 -21.63 -8.85 8.37
CA LEU A 61 -21.19 -8.41 7.05
C LEU A 61 -21.98 -9.21 6.01
N SER A 62 -23.02 -8.61 5.45
CA SER A 62 -23.74 -9.19 4.32
C SER A 62 -22.72 -9.46 3.23
N ALA A 63 -22.64 -10.73 2.79
CA ALA A 63 -21.68 -11.22 1.80
C ALA A 63 -21.71 -10.44 0.46
N GLY A 64 -22.68 -9.55 0.26
CA GLY A 64 -22.81 -8.68 -0.91
C GLY A 64 -22.02 -7.36 -0.86
N SER A 65 -21.53 -6.89 0.30
CA SER A 65 -20.97 -5.52 0.44
C SER A 65 -19.57 -5.45 1.03
N VAL A 66 -18.78 -6.53 0.92
CA VAL A 66 -17.35 -6.45 1.21
C VAL A 66 -16.66 -5.86 -0.03
N GLY A 67 -16.84 -4.56 -0.19
CA GLY A 67 -16.55 -3.81 -1.39
C GLY A 67 -15.06 -3.63 -1.58
N TRP A 68 -14.45 -4.50 -2.38
CA TRP A 68 -13.13 -4.26 -2.96
C TRP A 68 -13.10 -2.86 -3.55
N THR A 69 -12.16 -2.03 -3.12
CA THR A 69 -12.12 -0.66 -3.63
C THR A 69 -11.48 -0.68 -5.00
N LYS A 70 -12.30 -0.48 -6.05
CA LYS A 70 -11.83 -0.47 -7.45
C LYS A 70 -10.81 0.65 -7.71
N ASP A 71 -10.82 1.68 -6.88
CA ASP A 71 -10.02 2.91 -7.07
C ASP A 71 -8.60 2.83 -6.51
N ILE A 72 -8.17 1.65 -6.04
CA ILE A 72 -6.80 1.46 -5.57
C ILE A 72 -5.86 1.37 -6.77
N THR A 73 -5.11 2.46 -6.95
CA THR A 73 -4.17 2.66 -8.06
C THR A 73 -2.71 2.60 -7.62
N THR A 74 -2.44 2.40 -6.33
CA THR A 74 -1.09 2.35 -5.75
C THR A 74 -0.87 1.09 -4.92
N PHE A 75 0.37 0.60 -4.88
CA PHE A 75 0.78 -0.51 -4.05
C PHE A 75 0.62 -0.20 -2.56
N THR A 76 0.84 1.05 -2.17
CA THR A 76 0.68 1.50 -0.79
C THR A 76 -0.77 1.36 -0.33
N ARG A 77 -1.73 1.86 -1.11
CA ARG A 77 -3.17 1.69 -0.79
C ARG A 77 -3.62 0.24 -0.89
N LEU A 78 -3.03 -0.52 -1.81
CA LEU A 78 -3.29 -1.96 -1.90
C LEU A 78 -2.81 -2.71 -0.64
N TRP A 79 -1.63 -2.34 -0.12
CA TRP A 79 -1.10 -2.90 1.10
C TRP A 79 -1.98 -2.55 2.31
N GLU A 80 -2.43 -1.30 2.40
CA GLU A 80 -3.35 -0.82 3.44
C GLU A 80 -4.69 -1.57 3.44
N GLU A 81 -5.33 -1.73 2.26
CA GLU A 81 -6.54 -2.55 2.11
C GLU A 81 -6.32 -4.00 2.55
N TYR A 82 -5.12 -4.53 2.32
CA TYR A 82 -4.80 -5.89 2.69
C TYR A 82 -4.59 -6.08 4.20
N SER A 83 -3.85 -5.18 4.85
CA SER A 83 -3.38 -5.34 6.22
C SER A 83 -4.32 -4.74 7.26
N VAL A 84 -4.77 -3.50 7.05
CA VAL A 84 -5.55 -2.72 8.03
C VAL A 84 -7.02 -2.62 7.61
N GLY A 85 -7.28 -2.57 6.30
CA GLY A 85 -8.59 -2.25 5.74
C GLY A 85 -8.57 -0.89 5.04
N TYR A 86 -9.62 -0.61 4.28
CA TYR A 86 -9.67 0.60 3.47
C TYR A 86 -11.11 1.11 3.33
N ASN A 87 -11.30 2.43 3.43
CA ASN A 87 -12.62 3.09 3.32
C ASN A 87 -13.69 2.47 4.24
N GLY A 88 -13.35 2.15 5.49
CA GLY A 88 -14.28 1.55 6.45
C GLY A 88 -14.56 0.06 6.22
N ASN A 89 -13.94 -0.57 5.21
CA ASN A 89 -14.01 -2.02 5.03
C ASN A 89 -12.96 -2.74 5.88
N PRO A 90 -13.26 -3.95 6.38
CA PRO A 90 -12.28 -4.79 7.06
C PRO A 90 -11.12 -5.14 6.13
N SER A 91 -9.96 -5.45 6.72
CA SER A 91 -8.79 -5.87 5.95
C SER A 91 -9.05 -7.18 5.21
N ILE A 92 -8.47 -7.32 4.01
CA ILE A 92 -8.53 -8.58 3.26
C ILE A 92 -8.02 -9.75 4.11
N GLN A 93 -6.97 -9.52 4.90
CA GLN A 93 -6.43 -10.52 5.80
C GLN A 93 -7.45 -10.97 6.86
N SER A 94 -8.22 -10.05 7.45
CA SER A 94 -9.27 -10.40 8.40
C SER A 94 -10.41 -11.17 7.75
N LEU A 95 -10.79 -10.82 6.53
CA LEU A 95 -11.85 -11.48 5.77
C LEU A 95 -11.52 -12.94 5.44
N TYR A 96 -10.25 -13.22 5.13
CA TYR A 96 -9.79 -14.60 4.96
C TYR A 96 -9.94 -15.45 6.23
N ALA A 97 -9.80 -14.84 7.40
CA ALA A 97 -9.91 -15.54 8.67
C ALA A 97 -11.37 -15.71 9.12
N SER A 98 -12.24 -14.74 8.84
CA SER A 98 -13.59 -14.70 9.41
C SER A 98 -14.70 -15.19 8.48
N VAL A 99 -14.51 -15.15 7.16
CA VAL A 99 -15.60 -15.44 6.20
C VAL A 99 -15.16 -16.47 5.16
N PRO A 100 -15.65 -17.73 5.23
CA PRO A 100 -15.44 -18.72 4.19
C PRO A 100 -16.02 -18.25 2.84
N ARG A 101 -15.27 -18.44 1.75
CA ARG A 101 -15.70 -18.09 0.37
C ARG A 101 -16.18 -16.63 0.20
N TRP A 102 -15.60 -15.70 0.95
CA TRP A 102 -15.96 -14.28 0.91
C TRP A 102 -15.68 -13.59 -0.45
N VAL A 103 -14.92 -14.23 -1.34
CA VAL A 103 -14.64 -13.74 -2.70
C VAL A 103 -15.67 -14.31 -3.67
N PRO A 104 -16.55 -13.49 -4.27
CA PRO A 104 -17.48 -13.95 -5.30
C PRO A 104 -16.74 -14.47 -6.53
N ASN A 105 -17.29 -15.52 -7.18
CA ASN A 105 -16.68 -16.12 -8.38
C ASN A 105 -16.42 -15.10 -9.49
N GLU A 106 -17.33 -14.14 -9.68
CA GLU A 106 -17.24 -13.07 -10.67
C GLU A 106 -15.99 -12.17 -10.49
N LYS A 107 -15.52 -12.05 -9.24
CA LYS A 107 -14.40 -11.18 -8.86
C LYS A 107 -13.09 -11.97 -8.68
N ARG A 108 -13.08 -13.27 -8.96
CA ARG A 108 -11.95 -14.16 -8.67
C ARG A 108 -10.67 -13.76 -9.42
N SER A 109 -10.77 -13.40 -10.69
CA SER A 109 -9.63 -12.94 -11.49
C SER A 109 -9.03 -11.63 -10.97
N PHE A 110 -9.89 -10.70 -10.57
CA PHE A 110 -9.48 -9.44 -9.97
C PHE A 110 -8.78 -9.66 -8.63
N HIS A 111 -9.36 -10.51 -7.79
CA HIS A 111 -8.78 -10.96 -6.54
C HIS A 111 -7.39 -11.57 -6.73
N TYR A 112 -7.24 -12.52 -7.67
CA TYR A 112 -5.95 -13.15 -7.95
C TYR A 112 -4.89 -12.14 -8.38
N ASN A 113 -5.23 -11.16 -9.21
CA ASN A 113 -4.29 -10.12 -9.63
C ASN A 113 -3.83 -9.25 -8.45
N ARG A 114 -4.74 -8.87 -7.55
CA ARG A 114 -4.37 -8.16 -6.32
C ARG A 114 -3.47 -9.00 -5.42
N MET A 115 -3.78 -10.27 -5.22
CA MET A 115 -2.94 -11.15 -4.39
C MET A 115 -1.55 -11.35 -4.99
N ARG A 116 -1.41 -11.34 -6.33
CA ARG A 116 -0.08 -11.31 -6.98
C ARG A 116 0.68 -10.02 -6.69
N ALA A 117 0.00 -8.87 -6.70
CA ALA A 117 0.60 -7.59 -6.32
C ALA A 117 0.98 -7.54 -4.82
N ILE A 118 0.18 -8.14 -3.93
CA ILE A 118 0.54 -8.31 -2.52
C ILE A 118 1.76 -9.23 -2.35
N LYS A 119 1.83 -10.34 -3.10
CA LYS A 119 3.01 -11.23 -3.11
C LYS A 119 4.26 -10.48 -3.58
N LEU A 120 4.11 -9.59 -4.56
CA LEU A 120 5.18 -8.74 -5.04
C LEU A 120 5.74 -7.82 -3.94
N ILE A 121 4.86 -7.19 -3.14
CA ILE A 121 5.26 -6.38 -1.98
C ILE A 121 6.05 -7.22 -0.97
N ASN A 122 5.54 -8.40 -0.62
CA ASN A 122 6.22 -9.31 0.31
C ASN A 122 7.61 -9.76 -0.20
N ASN A 123 7.71 -10.07 -1.49
CA ASN A 123 8.98 -10.44 -2.11
C ASN A 123 9.98 -9.28 -2.10
N CYS A 124 9.53 -8.06 -2.40
CA CYS A 124 10.35 -6.85 -2.32
C CYS A 124 10.85 -6.61 -0.89
N ALA A 125 9.95 -6.70 0.10
CA ALA A 125 10.28 -6.55 1.52
C ALA A 125 11.36 -7.55 1.95
N ARG A 126 11.20 -8.83 1.57
CA ARG A 126 12.19 -9.88 1.85
C ARG A 126 13.52 -9.65 1.15
N ALA A 127 13.50 -9.38 -0.16
CA ALA A 127 14.70 -9.22 -0.97
C ALA A 127 15.57 -8.04 -0.50
N HIS A 128 14.93 -6.97 -0.02
CA HIS A 128 15.62 -5.77 0.43
C HIS A 128 15.73 -5.63 1.94
N ARG A 129 15.21 -6.59 2.73
CA ARG A 129 15.16 -6.55 4.20
C ARG A 129 14.55 -5.24 4.73
N ILE A 130 13.44 -4.82 4.14
CA ILE A 130 12.69 -3.61 4.52
C ILE A 130 11.26 -3.95 4.96
N SER A 131 10.59 -2.99 5.60
CA SER A 131 9.17 -3.13 5.92
C SER A 131 8.31 -3.25 4.65
N LYS A 132 7.10 -3.81 4.79
CA LYS A 132 6.18 -4.03 3.66
C LYS A 132 5.60 -2.72 3.15
N GLU A 133 5.46 -1.74 4.04
CA GLU A 133 5.07 -0.36 3.73
C GLU A 133 6.15 0.31 2.86
N ASN A 134 7.43 0.19 3.25
CA ASN A 134 8.54 0.73 2.47
C ASN A 134 8.68 -0.01 1.14
N ALA A 135 8.46 -1.32 1.11
CA ALA A 135 8.44 -2.10 -0.11
C ALA A 135 7.32 -1.64 -1.06
N ALA A 136 6.10 -1.41 -0.54
CA ALA A 136 4.97 -0.90 -1.32
C ALA A 136 5.28 0.47 -1.92
N ALA A 137 5.84 1.40 -1.13
CA ALA A 137 6.25 2.72 -1.60
C ALA A 137 7.33 2.64 -2.71
N ARG A 138 8.33 1.77 -2.57
CA ARG A 138 9.36 1.56 -3.61
C ARG A 138 8.76 1.00 -4.90
N LEU A 139 7.81 0.08 -4.80
CA LEU A 139 7.10 -0.47 -5.96
C LEU A 139 6.22 0.60 -6.62
N ASP A 140 5.63 1.52 -5.87
CA ASP A 140 4.90 2.67 -6.45
C ASP A 140 5.80 3.60 -7.26
N ILE A 141 6.98 3.96 -6.75
CA ILE A 141 7.96 4.76 -7.49
C ILE A 141 8.33 4.07 -8.80
N ARG A 142 8.59 2.75 -8.75
CA ARG A 142 8.93 1.97 -9.95
C ARG A 142 7.78 1.89 -10.94
N ARG A 143 6.55 1.70 -10.44
CA ARG A 143 5.32 1.72 -11.22
C ARG A 143 5.16 3.03 -11.99
N GLN A 144 5.38 4.16 -11.33
CA GLN A 144 5.33 5.48 -11.95
C GLN A 144 6.39 5.63 -13.05
N LYS A 145 7.65 5.22 -12.78
CA LYS A 145 8.74 5.26 -13.77
C LYS A 145 8.45 4.43 -15.02
N LEU A 146 7.77 3.29 -14.86
CA LEU A 146 7.42 2.39 -15.97
C LEU A 146 6.06 2.71 -16.61
N ASN A 147 5.36 3.73 -16.13
CA ASN A 147 3.98 4.05 -16.52
C ASN A 147 3.05 2.83 -16.50
N MET A 148 3.13 2.04 -15.43
CA MET A 148 2.35 0.81 -15.26
C MET A 148 1.19 1.00 -14.26
N SER A 149 0.14 0.20 -14.38
CA SER A 149 -0.88 0.09 -13.33
C SER A 149 -0.52 -1.00 -12.33
N VAL A 150 -1.06 -0.94 -11.11
CA VAL A 150 -0.89 -1.99 -10.09
C VAL A 150 -1.40 -3.34 -10.61
N ALA A 151 -2.53 -3.35 -11.30
CA ALA A 151 -3.07 -4.56 -11.92
C ALA A 151 -2.10 -5.16 -12.96
N LYS A 152 -1.48 -4.32 -13.81
CA LYS A 152 -0.50 -4.77 -14.82
C LYS A 152 0.78 -5.28 -14.16
N ALA A 153 1.23 -4.64 -13.08
CA ALA A 153 2.38 -5.07 -12.31
C ALA A 153 2.14 -6.43 -11.61
N GLY A 154 0.93 -6.67 -11.09
CA GLY A 154 0.53 -7.97 -10.54
C GLY A 154 0.41 -9.07 -11.62
N LYS A 155 0.04 -8.72 -12.86
CA LYS A 155 -0.05 -9.68 -13.97
C LYS A 155 1.33 -10.13 -14.48
N TYR A 156 2.33 -9.25 -14.45
CA TYR A 156 3.68 -9.50 -14.96
C TYR A 156 4.76 -9.19 -13.90
N PRO A 157 4.79 -9.93 -12.79
CA PRO A 157 5.69 -9.64 -11.68
C PRO A 157 7.16 -9.72 -12.08
N ASP A 158 7.56 -10.68 -12.92
CA ASP A 158 8.95 -10.90 -13.33
C ASP A 158 9.49 -9.77 -14.21
N LYS A 159 8.64 -9.18 -15.05
CA LYS A 159 8.99 -8.01 -15.89
C LYS A 159 9.04 -6.74 -15.06
N PHE A 160 8.23 -6.68 -14.00
CA PHE A 160 8.08 -5.49 -13.19
C PHE A 160 9.15 -5.39 -12.10
N ALA A 161 9.46 -6.49 -11.41
CA ALA A 161 10.53 -6.57 -10.44
C ALA A 161 11.26 -7.91 -10.62
N PRO A 162 12.38 -7.94 -11.36
CA PRO A 162 13.21 -9.13 -11.47
C PRO A 162 13.87 -9.33 -10.10
N TYR A 163 13.18 -10.02 -9.20
CA TYR A 163 13.83 -10.50 -8.00
C TYR A 163 14.77 -11.61 -8.44
N ASN A 164 16.06 -11.46 -8.14
CA ASN A 164 17.03 -12.54 -8.31
C ASN A 164 16.43 -13.79 -7.68
N LYS A 165 16.17 -14.80 -8.54
CA LYS A 165 16.01 -16.16 -8.04
C LYS A 165 17.31 -16.46 -7.27
N PRO A 166 17.21 -17.02 -6.05
CA PRO A 166 18.40 -17.54 -5.39
C PRO A 166 19.11 -18.54 -6.28
#